data_AF-A0A1A8BD92-F1
#
_entry.id   AF-A0A1A8BD92-F1
#
_cell.length_a   1.000
_cell.length_b   1.000
_cell.length_c   1.000
_cell.angle_alpha   90.00
_cell.angle_beta   90.00
_cell.angle_gamma   90.00
#
_symmetry.space_group_name_H-M   'P 1'
#
loop_
_entity.id
_entity.type
_entity.pdbx_description
1 polymer ?
#
loop_
_entity_poly.entity_id
_entity_poly.type
_entity_poly.pdbx_seq_one_letter_code
_entity_poly.pdbx_strand_id
1 'polypeptide(L)'
;MVNDWRMAFHQGSGLQTAVDFPFGFVQLATYQENSTDDSFPEIRWHQTADVGFVPNPRMKNTFMAVAFDLPDKTSPYGTIHPRDKQDVAHRLMLGARAVAYGEKDVPFLGPFPNQILSSDFIFVSYDQPIIVLPSKNIFEICCSDTKATCGPSSSWVPAAIVSWNRTSVQLKPSSCAPPDVAALRYAWKDWPFPVGSYLHLLLSSNDTQTPPPGKDHQEPKKQI
;
A
#
# COMPACT_ATOMS: atom_id res chain seq x y z
N MET A 1 12.16 0.10 -13.89
CA MET A 1 13.14 0.19 -12.79
C MET A 1 13.55 -1.17 -12.21
N VAL A 2 12.69 -1.89 -11.46
CA VAL A 2 13.11 -3.15 -10.78
C VAL A 2 13.61 -4.21 -11.78
N ASN A 3 12.87 -4.42 -12.88
CA ASN A 3 13.29 -5.36 -13.92
C ASN A 3 14.59 -4.91 -14.62
N ASP A 4 14.77 -3.61 -14.82
CA ASP A 4 15.97 -3.07 -15.47
C ASP A 4 17.21 -3.29 -14.61
N TRP A 5 17.11 -3.03 -13.30
CA TRP A 5 18.19 -3.34 -12.36
C TRP A 5 18.47 -4.84 -12.33
N ARG A 6 17.43 -5.67 -12.26
CA ARG A 6 17.58 -7.13 -12.31
C ARG A 6 18.34 -7.60 -13.55
N MET A 7 17.94 -7.10 -14.71
CA MET A 7 18.62 -7.38 -15.97
C MET A 7 20.07 -6.89 -15.97
N ALA A 8 20.31 -5.66 -15.53
CA ALA A 8 21.66 -5.08 -15.51
C ALA A 8 22.62 -5.86 -14.61
N PHE A 9 22.20 -6.24 -13.39
CA PHE A 9 23.01 -7.05 -12.48
C PHE A 9 23.20 -8.48 -12.98
N HIS A 10 22.17 -9.10 -13.56
CA HIS A 10 22.28 -10.42 -14.15
C HIS A 10 23.33 -10.43 -15.28
N GLN A 11 23.23 -9.47 -16.22
CA GLN A 11 24.17 -9.35 -17.32
C GLN A 11 25.58 -8.95 -16.85
N GLY A 12 25.69 -7.95 -15.97
CA GLY A 12 26.96 -7.44 -15.46
C GLY A 12 27.74 -8.44 -14.62
N SER A 13 27.06 -9.43 -14.02
CA SER A 13 27.69 -10.52 -13.28
C SER A 13 28.05 -11.74 -14.14
N GLY A 14 27.93 -11.65 -15.47
CA GLY A 14 28.17 -12.80 -16.35
C GLY A 14 27.15 -13.92 -16.12
N LEU A 15 25.89 -13.55 -15.88
CA LEU A 15 24.75 -14.44 -15.62
C LEU A 15 24.78 -15.15 -14.26
N GLN A 16 25.65 -14.74 -13.32
CA GLN A 16 25.74 -15.36 -11.99
C GLN A 16 24.65 -14.89 -11.01
N THR A 17 24.30 -13.61 -11.03
CA THR A 17 23.20 -13.08 -10.21
C THR A 17 21.88 -13.61 -10.75
N ALA A 18 21.00 -14.16 -9.91
CA ALA A 18 19.69 -14.65 -10.36
C ALA A 18 18.86 -13.55 -11.06
N VAL A 19 18.14 -13.91 -12.13
CA VAL A 19 17.31 -12.95 -12.91
C VAL A 19 16.20 -12.29 -12.07
N ASP A 20 15.77 -12.94 -11.00
CA ASP A 20 14.70 -12.54 -10.10
C ASP A 20 15.21 -12.29 -8.68
N PHE A 21 16.49 -11.90 -8.53
CA PHE A 21 17.09 -11.73 -7.21
C PHE A 21 16.27 -10.79 -6.29
N PRO A 22 16.35 -10.97 -4.96
CA PRO A 22 15.57 -10.21 -3.99
C PRO A 22 15.78 -8.69 -4.13
N PHE A 23 14.68 -7.92 -4.14
CA PHE A 23 14.75 -6.47 -4.27
C PHE A 23 14.01 -5.80 -3.10
N GLY A 24 14.72 -5.02 -2.29
CA GLY A 24 14.16 -4.25 -1.18
C GLY A 24 14.02 -2.78 -1.52
N PHE A 25 12.92 -2.13 -1.12
CA PHE A 25 12.78 -0.68 -1.22
C PHE A 25 12.02 -0.08 -0.05
N VAL A 26 12.05 1.24 0.08
CA VAL A 26 11.33 1.99 1.12
C VAL A 26 10.18 2.75 0.46
N GLN A 27 8.97 2.57 0.99
CA GLN A 27 7.82 3.38 0.58
C GLN A 27 8.07 4.85 0.93
N LEU A 28 7.63 5.76 0.08
CA LEU A 28 7.74 7.19 0.37
C LEU A 28 7.07 7.50 1.71
N ALA A 29 7.74 8.32 2.53
CA ALA A 29 7.20 8.81 3.80
C ALA A 29 6.23 10.00 3.57
N THR A 30 5.82 10.65 4.65
CA THR A 30 4.92 11.82 4.61
C THR A 30 5.67 13.11 4.27
N TYR A 31 4.98 14.10 3.68
CA TYR A 31 5.50 15.45 3.46
C TYR A 31 4.67 16.55 4.12
N GLN A 32 3.41 16.71 3.74
CA GLN A 32 2.56 17.82 4.15
C GLN A 32 1.36 17.37 4.98
N GLU A 33 1.22 17.94 6.17
CA GLU A 33 0.01 17.79 6.98
C GLU A 33 -1.17 18.48 6.30
N ASN A 34 -2.35 17.83 6.35
CA ASN A 34 -3.60 18.34 5.78
C ASN A 34 -3.54 18.67 4.28
N SER A 35 -2.61 18.07 3.53
CA SER A 35 -2.62 18.16 2.07
C SER A 35 -3.95 17.67 1.52
N THR A 36 -4.51 18.42 0.58
CA THR A 36 -5.64 18.00 -0.28
C THR A 36 -5.16 17.46 -1.62
N ASP A 37 -3.85 17.45 -1.85
CA ASP A 37 -3.22 16.87 -3.04
C ASP A 37 -2.84 15.40 -2.75
N ASP A 38 -3.23 14.53 -3.69
CA ASP A 38 -2.98 13.09 -3.66
C ASP A 38 -1.64 12.72 -4.31
N SER A 39 -0.77 13.67 -4.68
CA SER A 39 0.53 13.37 -5.32
C SER A 39 1.41 12.38 -4.54
N PHE A 40 1.56 12.55 -3.23
CA PHE A 40 2.34 11.65 -2.37
C PHE A 40 1.75 10.23 -2.27
N PRO A 41 0.46 10.04 -1.95
CA PRO A 41 -0.14 8.71 -1.97
C PRO A 41 -0.16 8.04 -3.35
N GLU A 42 -0.37 8.78 -4.43
CA GLU A 42 -0.28 8.23 -5.78
C GLU A 42 1.13 7.69 -6.05
N ILE A 43 2.19 8.41 -5.65
CA ILE A 43 3.57 7.90 -5.75
C ILE A 43 3.73 6.62 -4.91
N ARG A 44 3.21 6.59 -3.67
CA ARG A 44 3.25 5.38 -2.81
C ARG A 44 2.55 4.19 -3.45
N TRP A 45 1.42 4.42 -4.14
CA TRP A 45 0.70 3.39 -4.88
C TRP A 45 1.53 2.89 -6.07
N HIS A 46 2.07 3.80 -6.88
CA HIS A 46 2.92 3.47 -8.03
C HIS A 46 4.21 2.72 -7.64
N GLN A 47 4.77 2.96 -6.45
CA GLN A 47 5.92 2.19 -5.94
C GLN A 47 5.65 0.68 -5.83
N THR A 48 4.37 0.28 -5.75
CA THR A 48 3.94 -1.12 -5.67
C THR A 48 3.43 -1.68 -7.00
N ALA A 49 3.70 -1.00 -8.11
CA ALA A 49 3.20 -1.33 -9.44
C ALA A 49 1.67 -1.36 -9.54
N ASP A 50 1.02 -0.44 -8.81
CA ASP A 50 -0.43 -0.21 -8.79
C ASP A 50 -1.23 -1.39 -8.19
N VAL A 51 -0.65 -2.04 -7.18
CA VAL A 51 -1.28 -3.17 -6.48
C VAL A 51 -1.48 -2.88 -4.98
N GLY A 52 -0.65 -2.00 -4.42
CA GLY A 52 -0.67 -1.53 -3.04
C GLY A 52 0.11 -2.38 -2.03
N PHE A 53 0.64 -3.51 -2.46
CA PHE A 53 1.52 -4.36 -1.65
C PHE A 53 2.60 -5.03 -2.49
N VAL A 54 3.65 -5.50 -1.83
CA VAL A 54 4.69 -6.37 -2.41
C VAL A 54 5.00 -7.52 -1.43
N PRO A 55 5.40 -8.71 -1.94
CA PRO A 55 5.51 -9.07 -3.35
C PRO A 55 4.13 -9.16 -4.02
N ASN A 56 4.09 -8.95 -5.33
CA ASN A 56 2.89 -9.06 -6.14
C ASN A 56 3.23 -9.67 -7.52
N PRO A 57 2.25 -9.99 -8.40
CA PRO A 57 2.52 -10.64 -9.68
C PRO A 57 3.52 -9.90 -10.58
N ARG A 58 3.61 -8.56 -10.48
CA ARG A 58 4.55 -7.72 -11.24
C ARG A 58 5.91 -7.53 -10.54
N MET A 59 5.94 -7.69 -9.22
CA MET A 59 7.10 -7.46 -8.35
C MET A 59 7.37 -8.68 -7.47
N LYS A 60 7.78 -9.78 -8.10
CA LYS A 60 8.17 -11.03 -7.39
C LYS A 60 9.48 -10.83 -6.63
N ASN A 61 9.68 -11.60 -5.55
CA ASN A 61 10.87 -11.54 -4.70
C ASN A 61 11.21 -10.11 -4.27
N THR A 62 10.19 -9.33 -3.91
CA THR A 62 10.33 -7.94 -3.51
C THR A 62 9.75 -7.76 -2.12
N PHE A 63 10.40 -6.92 -1.32
CA PHE A 63 9.95 -6.54 0.02
C PHE A 63 10.05 -5.01 0.17
N MET A 64 9.19 -4.45 1.02
CA MET A 64 9.07 -3.01 1.19
C MET A 64 9.04 -2.67 2.68
N ALA A 65 9.80 -1.65 3.07
CA ALA A 65 9.62 -0.99 4.36
C ALA A 65 8.60 0.15 4.20
N VAL A 66 7.50 0.07 4.93
CA VAL A 66 6.54 1.18 5.02
C VAL A 66 7.10 2.26 5.94
N ALA A 67 6.95 3.52 5.56
CA ALA A 67 7.54 4.66 6.28
C ALA A 67 6.58 5.84 6.49
N PHE A 68 5.36 5.82 5.93
CA PHE A 68 4.41 6.94 6.08
C PHE A 68 3.80 7.04 7.50
N ASP A 69 3.95 5.99 8.31
CA ASP A 69 3.58 5.97 9.73
C ASP A 69 4.72 6.45 10.65
N LEU A 70 5.87 6.83 10.07
CA LEU A 70 7.03 7.38 10.78
C LEU A 70 7.30 8.85 10.37
N PRO A 71 6.32 9.76 10.51
CA PRO A 71 6.52 11.15 10.16
C PRO A 71 7.48 11.86 11.14
N ASP A 72 8.13 12.94 10.70
CA ASP A 72 8.95 13.81 11.56
C ASP A 72 8.63 15.28 11.29
N LYS A 73 7.59 15.77 11.95
CA LYS A 73 7.18 17.18 11.87
C LYS A 73 8.30 18.15 12.27
N THR A 74 9.17 17.70 13.17
CA THR A 74 10.20 18.53 13.81
C THR A 74 11.57 18.39 13.16
N SER A 75 11.67 17.74 12.00
CA SER A 75 12.95 17.56 11.34
C SER A 75 13.56 18.93 10.99
N PRO A 76 14.81 19.21 11.42
CA PRO A 76 15.48 20.47 11.09
C PRO A 76 15.83 20.56 9.59
N TYR A 77 15.69 19.47 8.85
CA TYR A 77 15.91 19.40 7.41
C TYR A 77 14.62 19.53 6.60
N GLY A 78 13.46 19.69 7.26
CA GLY A 78 12.14 19.69 6.65
C GLY A 78 11.43 18.34 6.81
N THR A 79 10.10 18.37 6.85
CA THR A 79 9.25 17.19 7.13
C THR A 79 9.43 16.05 6.13
N ILE A 80 9.84 16.36 4.90
CA ILE A 80 10.21 15.40 3.86
C ILE A 80 11.45 14.55 4.19
N HIS A 81 12.22 14.94 5.20
CA HIS A 81 13.39 14.21 5.69
C HIS A 81 13.15 13.64 7.11
N PRO A 82 12.29 12.62 7.29
CA PRO A 82 12.15 11.96 8.59
C PRO A 82 13.46 11.38 9.10
N ARG A 83 13.80 11.68 10.35
CA ARG A 83 15.08 11.24 10.94
C ARG A 83 15.06 9.80 11.46
N ASP A 84 13.88 9.19 11.65
CA ASP A 84 13.77 7.80 12.09
C ASP A 84 14.15 6.82 10.96
N LYS A 85 15.46 6.71 10.73
CA LYS A 85 16.03 5.76 9.77
C LYS A 85 16.20 4.37 10.36
N GLN A 86 16.22 4.25 11.69
CA GLN A 86 16.46 2.98 12.37
C GLN A 86 15.26 2.05 12.23
N ASP A 87 14.04 2.55 12.47
CA ASP A 87 12.84 1.72 12.32
C ASP A 87 12.59 1.35 10.85
N VAL A 88 12.83 2.28 9.92
CA VAL A 88 12.76 2.00 8.48
C VAL A 88 13.77 0.92 8.07
N ALA A 89 15.03 1.03 8.52
CA ALA A 89 16.07 0.05 8.22
C ALA A 89 15.76 -1.31 8.87
N HIS A 90 15.22 -1.31 10.08
CA HIS A 90 14.81 -2.54 10.78
C HIS A 90 13.70 -3.27 10.00
N ARG A 91 12.64 -2.56 9.55
CA ARG A 91 11.58 -3.14 8.70
C ARG A 91 12.15 -3.73 7.41
N LEU A 92 13.07 -3.02 6.75
CA LEU A 92 13.70 -3.49 5.53
C LEU A 92 14.57 -4.74 5.77
N MET A 93 15.27 -4.78 6.89
CA MET A 93 16.10 -5.92 7.31
C MET A 93 15.24 -7.17 7.59
N LEU A 94 14.08 -7.03 8.24
CA LEU A 94 13.15 -8.15 8.43
C LEU A 94 12.68 -8.73 7.08
N GLY A 95 12.35 -7.86 6.12
CA GLY A 95 12.02 -8.30 4.76
C GLY A 95 13.19 -9.00 4.06
N ALA A 96 14.41 -8.51 4.22
CA ALA A 96 15.60 -9.16 3.68
C ALA A 96 15.83 -10.55 4.29
N ARG A 97 15.71 -10.71 5.61
CA ARG A 97 15.84 -12.02 6.28
C ARG A 97 14.83 -13.03 5.74
N ALA A 98 13.57 -12.63 5.64
CA ALA A 98 12.50 -13.50 5.17
C ALA A 98 12.62 -13.84 3.67
N VAL A 99 12.81 -12.82 2.82
CA VAL A 99 12.73 -12.96 1.35
C VAL A 99 14.08 -13.30 0.73
N ALA A 100 15.16 -12.63 1.15
CA ALA A 100 16.47 -12.80 0.54
C ALA A 100 17.27 -13.96 1.14
N TYR A 101 17.17 -14.17 2.45
CA TYR A 101 17.89 -15.23 3.15
C TYR A 101 17.02 -16.46 3.45
N GLY A 102 15.72 -16.41 3.13
CA GLY A 102 14.81 -17.55 3.26
C GLY A 102 14.54 -17.97 4.71
N GLU A 103 14.84 -17.10 5.67
CA GLU A 103 14.59 -17.37 7.09
C GLU A 103 13.09 -17.53 7.35
N LYS A 104 12.73 -18.59 8.08
CA LYS A 104 11.33 -18.88 8.43
C LYS A 104 10.93 -18.13 9.69
N ASP A 105 9.62 -17.91 9.84
CA ASP A 105 9.03 -17.32 11.04
C ASP A 105 9.53 -15.89 11.37
N VAL A 106 10.00 -15.14 10.38
CA VAL A 106 10.34 -13.71 10.51
C VAL A 106 9.10 -12.87 10.19
N PRO A 107 8.46 -12.20 11.18
CA PRO A 107 7.33 -11.34 10.92
C PRO A 107 7.81 -10.04 10.27
N PHE A 108 7.58 -9.90 8.96
CA PHE A 108 7.99 -8.70 8.20
C PHE A 108 6.82 -8.01 7.48
N LEU A 109 5.66 -8.67 7.40
CA LEU A 109 4.43 -8.13 6.84
C LEU A 109 3.49 -7.73 7.97
N GLY A 110 2.84 -6.59 7.82
CA GLY A 110 1.74 -6.21 8.69
C GLY A 110 0.45 -7.00 8.40
N PRO A 111 -0.60 -6.80 9.21
CA PRO A 111 -1.91 -7.40 8.96
C PRO A 111 -2.42 -7.08 7.55
N PHE A 112 -2.91 -8.08 6.83
CA PHE A 112 -3.42 -7.91 5.46
C PHE A 112 -4.93 -8.11 5.43
N PRO A 113 -5.70 -7.26 4.70
CA PRO A 113 -7.14 -7.44 4.58
C PRO A 113 -7.44 -8.68 3.74
N ASN A 114 -8.12 -9.66 4.33
CA ASN A 114 -8.45 -10.92 3.64
C ASN A 114 -9.92 -11.02 3.22
N GLN A 115 -10.80 -10.19 3.79
CA GLN A 115 -12.20 -10.15 3.45
C GLN A 115 -12.76 -8.74 3.64
N ILE A 116 -13.54 -8.28 2.66
CA ILE A 116 -14.30 -7.03 2.73
C ILE A 116 -15.75 -7.36 2.39
N LEU A 117 -16.68 -7.06 3.30
CA LEU A 117 -18.13 -7.26 3.10
C LEU A 117 -18.83 -5.91 3.20
N SER A 118 -19.73 -5.64 2.26
CA SER A 118 -20.54 -4.42 2.22
C SER A 118 -22.02 -4.80 2.28
N SER A 119 -22.60 -4.67 3.47
CA SER A 119 -24.06 -4.64 3.73
C SER A 119 -24.35 -3.31 4.44
N ASP A 120 -25.30 -3.17 5.35
CA ASP A 120 -25.56 -1.93 6.11
C ASP A 120 -24.30 -1.22 6.67
N PHE A 121 -23.23 -1.99 6.92
CA PHE A 121 -21.89 -1.51 7.23
C PHE A 121 -20.85 -2.19 6.34
N ILE A 122 -19.64 -1.61 6.29
CA ILE A 122 -18.49 -2.24 5.67
C ILE A 122 -17.69 -2.97 6.75
N PHE A 123 -17.47 -4.26 6.58
CA PHE A 123 -16.64 -5.08 7.46
C PHE A 123 -15.34 -5.42 6.76
N VAL A 124 -14.22 -5.15 7.41
CA VAL A 124 -12.88 -5.52 6.93
C VAL A 124 -12.26 -6.48 7.93
N SER A 125 -11.94 -7.68 7.47
CA SER A 125 -11.26 -8.72 8.25
C SER A 125 -9.80 -8.83 7.85
N TYR A 126 -8.95 -9.17 8.82
CA TYR A 126 -7.50 -9.24 8.67
C TYR A 126 -7.00 -10.64 8.99
N ASP A 127 -5.88 -11.01 8.38
CA ASP A 127 -5.20 -12.27 8.61
C ASP A 127 -4.37 -12.31 9.91
N GLN A 128 -4.16 -11.16 10.55
CA GLN A 128 -3.38 -11.01 11.77
C GLN A 128 -4.10 -10.10 12.78
N PRO A 129 -3.72 -10.15 14.07
CA PRO A 129 -4.23 -9.23 15.07
C PRO A 129 -3.95 -7.76 14.71
N ILE A 130 -4.94 -6.90 14.93
CA ILE A 130 -4.87 -5.45 14.67
C ILE A 130 -4.99 -4.64 15.96
N ILE A 131 -4.37 -3.46 15.96
CA ILE A 131 -4.54 -2.43 16.99
C ILE A 131 -5.24 -1.24 16.33
N VAL A 132 -6.45 -0.91 16.77
CA VAL A 132 -7.25 0.10 16.09
C VAL A 132 -7.19 1.43 16.83
N LEU A 133 -6.79 2.49 16.12
CA LEU A 133 -7.02 3.86 16.55
C LEU A 133 -8.35 4.34 15.94
N PRO A 134 -9.36 4.69 16.75
CA PRO A 134 -10.62 5.18 16.25
C PRO A 134 -10.42 6.40 15.35
N SER A 135 -10.97 6.35 14.14
CA SER A 135 -10.85 7.43 13.17
C SER A 135 -12.11 7.55 12.32
N LYS A 136 -12.42 8.79 11.96
CA LYS A 136 -13.54 9.13 11.07
C LYS A 136 -13.12 9.31 9.62
N ASN A 137 -11.81 9.35 9.34
CA ASN A 137 -11.28 9.81 8.06
C ASN A 137 -10.05 9.02 7.57
N ILE A 138 -9.67 7.92 8.24
CA ILE A 138 -8.54 7.09 7.81
C ILE A 138 -8.95 6.13 6.68
N PHE A 139 -10.22 5.71 6.66
CA PHE A 139 -10.81 4.96 5.56
C PHE A 139 -11.60 5.90 4.67
N GLU A 140 -11.49 5.68 3.37
CA GLU A 140 -12.27 6.37 2.34
C GLU A 140 -12.84 5.33 1.39
N ILE A 141 -14.06 5.57 0.94
CA ILE A 141 -14.74 4.72 -0.02
C ILE A 141 -15.06 5.51 -1.28
N CYS A 142 -15.17 4.79 -2.38
CA CYS A 142 -15.74 5.33 -3.60
C CYS A 142 -16.99 4.53 -3.95
N CYS A 143 -18.02 5.25 -4.36
CA CYS A 143 -19.31 4.67 -4.72
C CYS A 143 -19.53 4.69 -6.21
N SER A 144 -20.19 3.64 -6.70
CA SER A 144 -20.52 3.53 -8.12
C SER A 144 -21.87 2.86 -8.31
N ASP A 145 -22.80 3.63 -8.87
CA ASP A 145 -24.12 3.15 -9.28
C ASP A 145 -24.05 2.16 -10.46
N THR A 146 -22.89 2.08 -11.15
CA THR A 146 -22.71 1.37 -12.42
C THR A 146 -21.57 0.35 -12.41
N LYS A 147 -21.01 -0.02 -11.24
CA LYS A 147 -19.81 -0.87 -11.11
C LYS A 147 -18.59 -0.36 -11.88
N ALA A 148 -18.52 0.94 -12.16
CA ALA A 148 -17.31 1.55 -12.71
C ALA A 148 -16.17 1.45 -11.69
N THR A 149 -14.97 1.13 -12.16
CA THR A 149 -13.76 1.10 -11.33
C THR A 149 -13.45 2.49 -10.80
N CYS A 150 -13.23 2.59 -9.50
CA CYS A 150 -12.85 3.84 -8.85
C CYS A 150 -11.39 4.16 -9.20
N GLY A 151 -11.15 5.36 -9.69
CA GLY A 151 -9.82 5.86 -10.01
C GLY A 151 -9.39 7.04 -9.13
N PRO A 152 -8.24 7.64 -9.43
CA PRO A 152 -7.73 8.82 -8.71
C PRO A 152 -8.72 10.00 -8.68
N SER A 153 -9.47 10.20 -9.77
CA SER A 153 -10.44 11.30 -9.91
C SER A 153 -11.85 10.96 -9.43
N SER A 154 -12.08 9.77 -8.89
CA SER A 154 -13.38 9.39 -8.34
C SER A 154 -13.71 10.18 -7.08
N SER A 155 -15.01 10.26 -6.75
CA SER A 155 -15.43 10.88 -5.49
C SER A 155 -15.17 9.93 -4.34
N TRP A 156 -14.10 10.20 -3.59
CA TRP A 156 -13.74 9.48 -2.37
C TRP A 156 -14.35 10.19 -1.16
N VAL A 157 -15.07 9.44 -0.33
CA VAL A 157 -15.77 9.95 0.85
C VAL A 157 -15.35 9.18 2.10
N PRO A 158 -15.29 9.82 3.29
CA PRO A 158 -14.86 9.14 4.52
C PRO A 158 -15.76 7.97 4.94
N ALA A 159 -15.16 6.93 5.52
CA ALA A 159 -15.86 5.86 6.21
C ALA A 159 -15.33 5.76 7.65
N ALA A 160 -16.20 6.05 8.63
CA ALA A 160 -15.78 6.12 10.03
C ALA A 160 -15.72 4.72 10.65
N ILE A 161 -14.67 4.44 11.43
CA ILE A 161 -14.59 3.24 12.27
C ILE A 161 -15.64 3.36 13.38
N VAL A 162 -16.59 2.43 13.44
CA VAL A 162 -17.69 2.44 14.43
C VAL A 162 -17.58 1.31 15.45
N SER A 163 -16.94 0.19 15.09
CA SER A 163 -16.64 -0.90 16.01
C SER A 163 -15.42 -1.67 15.50
N TRP A 164 -14.75 -2.42 16.37
CA TRP A 164 -13.65 -3.30 16.00
C TRP A 164 -13.47 -4.42 17.02
N ASN A 165 -12.73 -5.44 16.63
CA ASN A 165 -12.21 -6.47 17.54
C ASN A 165 -10.73 -6.74 17.21
N ARG A 166 -10.20 -7.89 17.65
CA ARG A 166 -8.79 -8.23 17.45
C ARG A 166 -8.39 -8.44 16.00
N THR A 167 -9.31 -8.70 15.07
CA THR A 167 -9.01 -9.07 13.67
C THR A 167 -9.96 -8.45 12.67
N SER A 168 -10.82 -7.50 13.06
CA SER A 168 -11.74 -6.85 12.13
C SER A 168 -12.13 -5.44 12.56
N VAL A 169 -12.42 -4.59 11.59
CA VAL A 169 -13.06 -3.27 11.78
C VAL A 169 -14.41 -3.21 11.07
N GLN A 170 -15.36 -2.51 11.67
CA GLN A 170 -16.63 -2.15 11.08
C GLN A 170 -16.62 -0.65 10.77
N LEU A 171 -16.97 -0.30 9.54
CA LEU A 171 -16.98 1.06 9.04
C LEU A 171 -18.41 1.49 8.70
N LYS A 172 -18.69 2.77 8.95
CA LYS A 172 -19.92 3.45 8.54
C LYS A 172 -19.58 4.49 7.47
N PRO A 173 -20.02 4.30 6.21
CA PRO A 173 -19.93 5.32 5.16
C PRO A 173 -20.52 6.67 5.58
N SER A 174 -19.88 7.79 5.26
CA SER A 174 -20.44 9.14 5.50
C SER A 174 -21.58 9.48 4.53
N SER A 175 -21.48 8.94 3.32
CA SER A 175 -22.43 9.04 2.21
C SER A 175 -22.30 7.75 1.43
N CYS A 176 -23.35 7.39 0.66
CA CYS A 176 -23.54 6.11 -0.02
C CYS A 176 -24.19 5.04 0.86
N ALA A 177 -25.33 4.52 0.41
CA ALA A 177 -25.94 3.36 1.01
C ALA A 177 -25.26 2.12 0.43
N PRO A 178 -24.78 1.20 1.25
CA PRO A 178 -24.45 -0.13 0.77
C PRO A 178 -25.68 -0.74 0.06
N PRO A 179 -25.50 -1.49 -1.05
CA PRO A 179 -24.29 -2.17 -1.51
C PRO A 179 -23.40 -1.35 -2.48
N ASP A 180 -23.64 -0.06 -2.68
CA ASP A 180 -23.06 0.72 -3.79
C ASP A 180 -21.57 1.09 -3.63
N VAL A 181 -20.87 0.46 -2.67
CA VAL A 181 -19.45 0.66 -2.38
C VAL A 181 -18.62 -0.13 -3.39
N ALA A 182 -17.93 0.58 -4.29
CA ALA A 182 -17.15 -0.02 -5.38
C ALA A 182 -15.67 -0.19 -5.02
N ALA A 183 -15.13 0.66 -4.15
CA ALA A 183 -13.74 0.56 -3.68
C ALA A 183 -13.58 1.10 -2.26
N LEU A 184 -12.53 0.62 -1.59
CA LEU A 184 -12.12 1.03 -0.25
C LEU A 184 -10.60 1.30 -0.24
N ARG A 185 -10.21 2.44 0.31
CA ARG A 185 -8.80 2.79 0.58
C ARG A 185 -8.58 3.18 2.03
N TYR A 186 -7.36 2.98 2.50
CA TYR A 186 -6.96 3.25 3.88
C TYR A 186 -5.70 4.11 3.91
N ALA A 187 -5.62 5.03 4.86
CA ALA A 187 -4.49 5.92 5.11
C ALA A 187 -3.97 6.61 3.83
N TRP A 188 -4.90 6.97 2.94
CA TRP A 188 -4.56 7.50 1.62
C TRP A 188 -3.98 8.91 1.70
N LYS A 189 -4.26 9.71 2.71
CA LYS A 189 -3.68 11.07 2.80
C LYS A 189 -2.16 11.03 2.87
N ASP A 190 -1.49 12.07 2.35
CA ASP A 190 -0.03 12.27 2.48
C ASP A 190 0.42 12.05 3.93
N TRP A 191 -0.30 12.69 4.86
CA TRP A 191 -0.07 12.57 6.30
C TRP A 191 -1.33 12.01 6.99
N PRO A 192 -1.49 10.67 7.07
CA PRO A 192 -2.75 10.06 7.49
C PRO A 192 -2.93 9.98 9.01
N PHE A 193 -1.85 10.12 9.79
CA PHE A 193 -1.87 9.96 11.24
C PHE A 193 -1.54 11.26 11.99
N PRO A 194 -2.21 11.58 13.11
CA PRO A 194 -1.77 12.65 13.99
C PRO A 194 -0.35 12.41 14.50
N VAL A 195 0.43 13.48 14.66
CA VAL A 195 1.78 13.44 15.23
C VAL A 195 1.76 12.66 16.56
N GLY A 196 2.66 11.69 16.71
CA GLY A 196 2.77 10.84 17.91
C GLY A 196 1.89 9.58 17.90
N SER A 197 1.15 9.32 16.83
CA SER A 197 0.38 8.09 16.66
C SER A 197 1.22 7.04 15.91
N TYR A 198 1.90 6.16 16.64
CA TYR A 198 2.57 5.00 16.06
C TYR A 198 1.53 3.93 15.75
N LEU A 199 1.38 3.53 14.49
CA LEU A 199 0.46 2.46 14.12
C LEU A 199 1.11 1.43 13.21
N HIS A 200 1.22 0.21 13.73
CA HIS A 200 1.49 -1.00 12.94
C HIS A 200 0.20 -1.50 12.27
N LEU A 201 -0.39 -0.71 11.37
CA LEU A 201 -1.37 -1.24 10.42
C LEU A 201 -0.98 -0.86 9.00
N LEU A 202 -0.59 -1.88 8.25
CA LEU A 202 -0.56 -1.83 6.81
C LEU A 202 -1.95 -2.22 6.33
N LEU A 203 -2.57 -1.39 5.51
CA LEU A 203 -3.70 -1.80 4.69
C LEU A 203 -3.45 -1.23 3.33
N SER A 204 -3.25 -2.13 2.37
CA SER A 204 -3.41 -1.81 0.98
C SER A 204 -4.90 -1.69 0.68
N SER A 205 -5.28 -0.68 -0.09
CA SER A 205 -6.56 -0.68 -0.80
C SER A 205 -6.67 -1.95 -1.62
N ASN A 206 -7.79 -2.64 -1.49
CA ASN A 206 -8.14 -3.73 -2.39
C ASN A 206 -8.97 -3.08 -3.49
N ASP A 207 -8.39 -2.92 -4.68
CA ASP A 207 -9.19 -2.69 -5.88
C ASP A 207 -9.80 -4.04 -6.23
N THR A 208 -11.06 -4.24 -5.85
CA THR A 208 -11.83 -5.42 -6.21
C THR A 208 -12.18 -5.35 -7.69
N GLN A 209 -11.17 -5.51 -8.55
CA GLN A 209 -11.22 -5.99 -9.93
C GLN A 209 -9.84 -5.86 -10.57
N THR A 210 -9.10 -6.96 -10.62
CA THR A 210 -8.11 -7.12 -11.70
C THR A 210 -8.89 -7.08 -13.02
N PRO A 211 -8.63 -6.15 -13.95
CA PRO A 211 -9.10 -6.32 -15.31
C PRO A 211 -8.48 -7.62 -15.87
N PRO A 212 -9.21 -8.39 -16.71
CA PRO A 212 -8.62 -9.55 -17.38
C PRO A 212 -7.40 -9.08 -18.19
N PRO A 213 -6.38 -9.93 -18.40
CA PRO A 213 -5.23 -9.57 -19.22
C PRO A 213 -5.73 -9.14 -20.60
N GLY A 214 -5.64 -7.84 -20.87
CA GLY A 214 -5.87 -7.26 -22.17
C GLY A 214 -4.87 -7.86 -23.15
N LYS A 215 -5.40 -8.37 -24.25
CA LYS A 215 -4.66 -9.01 -25.34
C LYS A 215 -3.45 -8.18 -25.77
N ASP A 216 -2.37 -8.88 -26.09
CA ASP A 216 -1.15 -8.39 -26.72
C ASP A 216 -1.38 -7.16 -27.60
N HIS A 217 -0.90 -6.00 -27.14
CA HIS A 217 -0.53 -4.94 -28.04
C HIS A 217 0.79 -5.35 -28.70
N GLN A 218 0.67 -5.96 -29.88
CA GLN A 218 1.78 -6.09 -30.83
C GLN A 218 2.33 -4.69 -31.13
N GLU A 219 3.59 -4.46 -30.77
CA GLU A 219 4.37 -3.35 -31.31
C GLU A 219 4.38 -3.43 -32.84
N PRO A 220 4.15 -2.33 -33.57
CA PRO A 220 4.36 -2.31 -35.00
C PRO A 220 5.86 -2.47 -35.27
N LYS A 221 6.22 -3.60 -35.90
CA LYS A 221 7.53 -3.79 -36.52
C LYS A 221 7.83 -2.59 -37.42
N LYS A 222 8.86 -1.81 -37.06
CA LYS A 222 9.54 -0.95 -38.03
C LYS A 222 10.12 -1.84 -39.12
N GLN A 223 9.53 -1.79 -40.32
CA GLN A 223 10.21 -2.26 -41.52
C GLN A 223 11.30 -1.24 -41.89
N ILE A 224 12.44 -1.78 -42.29
CA ILE A 224 13.60 -1.11 -42.88
C ILE A 224 13.19 -0.41 -44.17
#